data_AF-A0A7S4Q837-F1
#
_entry.id   AF-A0A7S4Q837-F1
#
_cell.length_a   1.000
_cell.length_b   1.000
_cell.length_c   1.000
_cell.angle_alpha   90.00
_cell.angle_beta   90.00
_cell.angle_gamma   90.00
#
_symmetry.space_group_name_H-M   'P 1'
#
loop_
_entity.id
_entity.type
_entity.pdbx_description
1 polymer ?
#
loop_
_entity_poly.entity_id
_entity_poly.type
_entity_poly.pdbx_seq_one_letter_code
_entity_poly.pdbx_strand_id
1 'polypeptide(L)'
;MFSCFYVATVTLKLAVLGPERFWHISPVRNRFDFFNVYGCFMAELACIYYGVCKIRVPPDLLRGVLLLHIMRIVRILHYIQPLKQIATFVVRLASTYYRMGMILVVLFYIYGLLGEQFFGGLIYSTNPDLADTAFAQANYWSMNFNDFNSGMVTLFVIMVVNNWFVITAAFIRAAGTRWAAAFFVSFYLLVNMIVLNILMALIIDCSATVQQELEQEAEEEEDVTKEPSSSTIEYDYEAVLRRLLLEDEDLDVEQLPVRISAAKTQDYGSTKALAKKRASVP
;
A
#
# COMPACT_ATOMS: atom_id res chain seq x y z
N MET A 1 23.38 19.91 6.93
CA MET A 1 22.80 20.96 6.05
C MET A 1 21.44 20.56 5.50
N PHE A 2 21.30 19.42 4.79
CA PHE A 2 20.00 18.98 4.25
C PHE A 2 18.90 18.85 5.31
N SER A 3 19.22 18.31 6.50
CA SER A 3 18.23 18.13 7.56
C SER A 3 17.69 19.44 8.14
N CYS A 4 18.51 20.50 8.21
CA CYS A 4 18.03 21.84 8.62
C CYS A 4 17.01 22.41 7.63
N PHE A 5 17.24 22.23 6.32
CA PHE A 5 16.28 22.64 5.29
C PHE A 5 14.94 21.90 5.40
N TYR A 6 14.99 20.57 5.64
CA TYR A 6 13.79 19.78 5.85
C TYR A 6 13.02 20.19 7.11
N VAL A 7 13.72 20.42 8.21
CA VAL A 7 13.10 20.95 9.45
C VAL A 7 12.43 22.28 9.17
N ALA A 8 13.12 23.22 8.51
CA ALA A 8 12.56 24.52 8.15
C ALA A 8 11.30 24.41 7.28
N THR A 9 11.27 23.44 6.35
CA THR A 9 10.10 23.21 5.49
C THR A 9 8.91 22.67 6.29
N VAL A 10 9.14 21.72 7.21
CA VAL A 10 8.08 21.15 8.04
C VAL A 10 7.59 22.16 9.07
N THR A 11 8.47 22.94 9.70
CA THR A 11 8.08 24.00 10.64
C THR A 11 7.29 25.10 9.94
N LEU A 12 7.68 25.51 8.73
CA LEU A 12 6.94 26.49 7.95
C LEU A 12 5.55 25.97 7.58
N LYS A 13 5.44 24.71 7.14
CA LYS A 13 4.12 24.08 6.91
C LYS A 13 3.26 24.06 8.17
N LEU A 14 3.84 23.70 9.32
CA LEU A 14 3.13 23.68 10.59
C LEU A 14 2.66 25.09 11.00
N ALA A 15 3.48 26.11 10.77
CA ALA A 15 3.15 27.50 11.07
C ALA A 15 2.06 28.07 10.15
N VAL A 16 2.11 27.76 8.85
CA VAL A 16 1.13 28.27 7.86
C VAL A 16 -0.23 27.59 7.99
N LEU A 17 -0.26 26.26 8.17
CA LEU A 17 -1.52 25.52 8.26
C LEU A 17 -2.15 25.56 9.67
N GLY A 18 -1.35 25.82 10.71
CA GLY A 18 -1.75 25.67 12.09
C GLY A 18 -1.72 24.20 12.55
N PRO A 19 -1.51 23.94 13.86
CA PRO A 19 -1.32 22.59 14.38
C PRO A 19 -2.55 21.70 14.16
N GLU A 20 -3.76 22.15 14.46
CA GLU A 20 -4.96 21.32 14.29
C GLU A 20 -5.19 20.92 12.82
N ARG A 21 -5.05 21.88 11.91
CA ARG A 21 -5.26 21.65 10.48
C ARG A 21 -4.17 20.76 9.88
N PHE A 22 -2.92 20.93 10.31
CA PHE A 22 -1.79 20.10 9.87
C PHE A 22 -2.01 18.62 10.23
N TRP A 23 -2.55 18.33 11.41
CA TRP A 23 -2.78 16.97 11.89
C TRP A 23 -4.02 16.30 11.28
N HIS A 24 -4.99 17.06 10.76
CA HIS A 24 -6.24 16.55 10.19
C HIS A 24 -6.29 16.45 8.66
N ILE A 25 -5.64 17.35 7.90
CA ILE A 25 -5.73 17.35 6.42
C ILE A 25 -5.17 16.06 5.80
N SER A 26 -4.03 15.59 6.31
CA SER A 26 -3.42 14.35 5.83
C SER A 26 -2.72 13.67 7.00
N PRO A 27 -3.48 12.97 7.87
CA PRO A 27 -2.99 12.53 9.18
C PRO A 27 -1.79 11.60 9.04
N VAL A 28 -1.83 10.62 8.15
CA VAL A 28 -0.72 9.66 8.01
C VAL A 28 0.54 10.35 7.45
N ARG A 29 0.39 11.13 6.37
CA ARG A 29 1.52 11.80 5.69
C ARG A 29 2.22 12.80 6.59
N ASN A 30 1.47 13.73 7.17
CA ASN A 30 2.03 14.85 7.90
C ASN A 30 2.65 14.41 9.23
N ARG A 31 2.04 13.41 9.89
CA ARG A 31 2.59 12.80 11.12
C ARG A 31 3.90 12.07 10.83
N PHE A 32 3.93 11.26 9.77
CA PHE A 32 5.14 10.52 9.39
C PHE A 32 6.29 11.47 9.01
N ASP A 33 6.04 12.49 8.18
CA ASP A 33 7.05 13.45 7.77
C ASP A 33 7.58 14.25 8.98
N PHE A 34 6.69 14.66 9.89
CA PHE A 34 7.07 15.31 11.15
C PHE A 34 8.00 14.43 11.98
N PHE A 35 7.59 13.21 12.35
CA PHE A 35 8.43 12.34 13.18
C PHE A 35 9.75 11.97 12.52
N ASN A 36 9.75 11.72 11.21
CA ASN A 36 10.98 11.38 10.50
C ASN A 36 11.95 12.55 10.42
N VAL A 37 11.48 13.76 10.08
CA VAL A 37 12.33 14.95 9.94
C VAL A 37 12.89 15.39 11.29
N TYR A 38 12.05 15.48 12.33
CA TYR A 38 12.50 15.86 13.67
C TYR A 38 13.37 14.77 14.31
N GLY A 39 13.02 13.49 14.14
CA GLY A 39 13.83 12.38 14.61
C GLY A 39 15.23 12.39 13.98
N CYS A 40 15.33 12.68 12.68
CA CYS A 40 16.60 12.74 11.99
C CYS A 40 17.44 13.93 12.44
N PHE A 41 16.82 15.09 12.64
CA PHE A 41 17.48 16.27 13.18
C PHE A 41 18.01 16.04 14.60
N MET A 42 17.21 15.44 15.48
CA MET A 42 17.62 15.09 16.84
C MET A 42 18.75 14.08 16.86
N ALA A 43 18.71 13.06 15.99
CA ALA A 43 19.75 12.04 15.91
C ALA A 43 21.07 12.60 15.36
N GLU A 44 21.02 13.51 14.38
CA GLU A 44 22.20 14.25 13.90
C GLU A 44 22.79 15.16 14.99
N LEU A 45 21.94 15.87 15.73
CA LEU A 45 22.36 16.73 16.84
C LEU A 45 23.03 15.91 17.96
N ALA A 46 22.47 14.74 18.30
CA ALA A 46 23.06 13.83 19.27
C ALA A 46 24.44 13.34 18.81
N CYS A 47 24.59 12.93 17.54
CA CYS A 47 25.88 12.54 16.97
C CYS A 47 26.92 13.68 17.03
N ILE A 48 26.52 14.91 16.71
CA ILE A 48 27.38 16.09 16.82
C ILE A 48 27.78 16.35 18.27
N TYR A 49 26.83 16.26 19.22
CA TYR A 49 27.10 16.43 20.64
C TYR A 49 28.13 15.43 21.16
N TYR A 50 27.97 14.13 20.86
CA TYR A 50 28.95 13.11 21.23
C TYR A 50 30.34 13.39 20.62
N GLY A 51 30.38 13.87 19.36
CA GLY A 51 31.62 14.27 18.69
C GLY A 51 32.31 15.47 19.37
N VAL A 52 31.55 16.50 19.77
CA VAL A 52 32.06 17.67 20.50
C VAL A 52 32.58 17.28 21.88
N CYS A 53 31.87 16.40 22.58
CA CYS A 53 32.30 15.87 23.87
C CYS A 53 33.45 14.84 23.76
N LYS A 54 33.91 14.51 22.55
CA LYS A 54 34.92 13.48 22.25
C LYS A 54 34.58 12.10 22.84
N ILE A 55 33.29 11.81 22.99
CA ILE A 55 32.78 10.52 23.45
C ILE A 55 32.53 9.65 22.22
N ARG A 56 32.90 8.36 22.29
CA ARG A 56 32.64 7.43 21.20
C ARG A 56 31.14 7.28 20.97
N VAL A 57 30.69 7.53 19.73
CA VAL A 57 29.30 7.37 19.33
C VAL A 57 28.90 5.89 19.43
N PRO A 58 27.80 5.54 20.12
CA PRO A 58 27.34 4.16 20.20
C PRO A 58 26.93 3.65 18.80
N PRO A 59 27.29 2.41 18.43
CA PRO A 59 27.01 1.86 17.10
C PRO A 59 25.52 1.77 16.79
N ASP A 60 24.66 1.60 17.80
CA ASP A 60 23.21 1.51 17.61
C ASP A 60 22.59 2.86 17.23
N LEU A 61 23.17 3.98 17.69
CA LEU A 61 22.72 5.32 17.27
C LEU A 61 23.03 5.56 15.79
N LEU A 62 24.22 5.14 15.32
CA LEU A 62 24.60 5.21 13.91
C LEU A 62 23.66 4.38 13.03
N ARG A 63 23.31 3.16 13.47
CA ARG A 63 22.30 2.31 12.79
C ARG A 63 20.93 2.99 12.76
N GLY A 64 20.52 3.61 13.86
CA GLY A 64 19.27 4.37 13.94
C GLY A 64 19.21 5.54 12.95
N VAL A 65 20.29 6.34 12.88
CA VAL A 65 20.41 7.45 11.90
C VAL A 65 20.30 6.93 10.46
N LEU A 66 21.00 5.83 10.15
CA LEU A 66 20.93 5.21 8.83
C LEU A 66 19.51 4.73 8.49
N LEU A 67 18.82 4.09 9.44
CA LEU A 67 17.43 3.67 9.28
C LEU A 67 16.51 4.87 9.03
N LEU A 68 16.65 5.97 9.77
CA LEU A 68 15.86 7.18 9.56
C LEU A 68 16.09 7.80 8.18
N HIS A 69 17.32 7.74 7.67
CA HIS A 69 17.65 8.16 6.30
C HIS A 69 16.96 7.28 5.25
N ILE A 70 16.99 5.96 5.41
CA ILE A 70 16.31 5.02 4.50
C ILE A 70 14.80 5.25 4.55
N MET A 71 14.23 5.54 5.72
CA MET A 71 12.81 5.86 5.88
C MET A 71 12.37 7.10 5.09
N ARG A 72 13.29 7.98 4.68
CA ARG A 72 12.95 9.10 3.78
C ARG A 72 12.47 8.62 2.41
N ILE A 73 12.91 7.45 1.95
CA ILE A 73 12.49 6.86 0.66
C ILE A 73 11.00 6.54 0.68
N VAL A 74 10.44 6.15 1.84
CA VAL A 74 8.99 5.90 2.01
C VAL A 74 8.15 7.14 1.67
N ARG A 75 8.71 8.35 1.78
CA ARG A 75 8.00 9.57 1.37
C ARG A 75 7.75 9.63 -0.14
N ILE A 76 8.62 9.02 -0.95
CA ILE A 76 8.50 8.96 -2.42
C ILE A 76 7.24 8.18 -2.85
N LEU A 77 6.83 7.18 -2.06
CA LEU A 77 5.62 6.39 -2.27
C LEU A 77 4.37 7.27 -2.42
N HIS A 78 4.34 8.41 -1.73
CA HIS A 78 3.21 9.34 -1.76
C HIS A 78 3.25 10.32 -2.93
N TYR A 79 4.42 10.53 -3.54
CA TYR A 79 4.59 11.47 -4.65
C TYR A 79 4.36 10.80 -6.01
N ILE A 80 4.72 9.53 -6.12
CA ILE A 80 4.55 8.74 -7.34
C ILE A 80 3.13 8.16 -7.36
N GLN A 81 2.30 8.62 -8.30
CA GLN A 81 0.89 8.19 -8.45
C GLN A 81 0.70 6.65 -8.42
N PRO A 82 1.42 5.84 -9.21
CA PRO A 82 1.22 4.38 -9.17
C PRO A 82 1.59 3.77 -7.80
N LEU A 83 2.59 4.33 -7.11
CA LEU A 83 2.97 3.87 -5.77
C LEU A 83 1.95 4.25 -4.71
N LYS A 84 1.36 5.44 -4.82
CA LYS A 84 0.29 5.91 -3.93
C LYS A 84 -0.96 5.05 -4.08
N GLN A 85 -1.31 4.67 -5.30
CA GLN A 85 -2.42 3.74 -5.58
C GLN A 85 -2.19 2.40 -4.89
N ILE A 86 -1.01 1.78 -5.09
CA ILE A 86 -0.64 0.53 -4.40
C ILE A 86 -0.75 0.67 -2.88
N ALA A 87 -0.21 1.74 -2.30
CA ALA A 87 -0.27 1.97 -0.86
C ALA A 87 -1.72 2.10 -0.36
N THR A 88 -2.56 2.81 -1.11
CA THR A 88 -3.97 2.99 -0.78
C THR A 88 -4.71 1.65 -0.85
N PHE A 89 -4.41 0.81 -1.85
CA PHE A 89 -4.96 -0.53 -1.96
C PHE A 89 -4.59 -1.39 -0.77
N VAL A 90 -3.30 -1.44 -0.41
CA VAL A 90 -2.83 -2.20 0.76
C VAL A 90 -3.56 -1.78 2.03
N VAL A 91 -3.77 -0.48 2.25
CA VAL A 91 -4.48 0.02 3.45
C VAL A 91 -5.97 -0.33 3.43
N ARG A 92 -6.65 -0.16 2.28
CA ARG A 92 -8.07 -0.53 2.14
C ARG A 92 -8.27 -2.02 2.40
N LEU A 93 -7.38 -2.81 1.84
CA LEU A 93 -7.34 -4.26 1.96
C LEU A 93 -6.98 -4.77 3.36
N ALA A 94 -6.19 -4.01 4.10
CA ALA A 94 -5.67 -4.43 5.40
C ALA A 94 -6.79 -4.81 6.39
N SER A 95 -7.94 -4.11 6.38
CA SER A 95 -9.06 -4.45 7.27
C SER A 95 -9.65 -5.82 6.96
N THR A 96 -9.80 -6.13 5.67
CA THR A 96 -10.35 -7.42 5.21
C THR A 96 -9.35 -8.55 5.44
N TYR A 97 -8.07 -8.32 5.11
CA TYR A 97 -7.00 -9.27 5.38
C TYR A 97 -6.79 -9.53 6.86
N TYR A 98 -6.94 -8.52 7.72
CA TYR A 98 -6.80 -8.70 9.15
C TYR A 98 -7.76 -9.77 9.67
N ARG A 99 -9.04 -9.72 9.28
CA ARG A 99 -10.05 -10.71 9.70
C ARG A 99 -9.69 -12.13 9.28
N MET A 100 -9.25 -12.34 8.03
CA MET A 100 -8.85 -13.67 7.54
C MET A 100 -7.49 -14.12 8.12
N GLY A 101 -6.54 -13.19 8.24
CA GLY A 101 -5.23 -13.43 8.83
C GLY A 101 -5.30 -13.87 10.28
N MET A 102 -6.32 -13.44 11.03
CA MET A 102 -6.54 -13.93 12.40
C MET A 102 -6.80 -15.45 12.44
N ILE A 103 -7.48 -16.02 11.45
CA ILE A 103 -7.68 -17.48 11.35
C ILE A 103 -6.34 -18.19 11.16
N LEU A 104 -5.48 -17.64 10.28
CA LEU A 104 -4.13 -18.17 10.07
C LEU A 104 -3.30 -18.13 11.37
N VAL A 105 -3.36 -17.03 12.11
CA VAL A 105 -2.65 -16.90 13.40
C VAL A 105 -3.15 -17.91 14.42
N VAL A 106 -4.46 -18.14 14.52
CA VAL A 106 -5.04 -19.16 15.41
C VAL A 106 -4.56 -20.56 15.04
N LEU A 107 -4.55 -20.91 13.76
CA LEU A 107 -4.03 -22.20 13.31
C LEU A 107 -2.55 -22.35 13.60
N PHE A 108 -1.75 -21.30 13.37
CA PHE A 108 -0.33 -21.29 13.72
C PHE A 108 -0.13 -21.50 15.22
N TYR A 109 -0.94 -20.86 16.07
CA TYR A 109 -0.87 -21.04 17.52
C TYR A 109 -1.17 -22.48 17.94
N ILE A 110 -2.26 -23.07 17.41
CA ILE A 110 -2.65 -24.46 17.72
C ILE A 110 -1.54 -25.44 17.26
N TYR A 111 -1.08 -25.32 16.01
CA TYR A 111 -0.03 -26.18 15.48
C TYR A 111 1.33 -25.94 16.14
N GLY A 112 1.60 -24.71 16.59
CA GLY A 112 2.82 -24.37 17.35
C GLY A 112 2.86 -25.13 18.68
N LEU A 113 1.76 -25.08 19.45
CA LEU A 113 1.64 -25.81 20.71
C LEU A 113 1.68 -27.33 20.51
N LEU A 114 0.96 -27.86 19.51
CA LEU A 114 0.99 -29.28 19.19
C LEU A 114 2.39 -29.73 18.75
N GLY A 115 3.08 -28.90 17.96
CA GLY A 115 4.44 -29.16 17.49
C GLY A 115 5.43 -29.23 18.63
N GLU A 116 5.35 -28.30 19.60
CA GLU A 116 6.17 -28.33 20.82
C GLU A 116 5.90 -29.58 21.66
N GLN A 117 4.63 -29.96 21.83
CA GLN A 117 4.25 -31.14 22.61
C GLN A 117 4.70 -32.46 21.96
N PHE A 118 4.66 -32.56 20.63
CA PHE A 118 5.01 -33.80 19.92
C PHE A 118 6.49 -33.90 19.56
N PHE A 119 7.15 -32.77 19.27
CA PHE A 119 8.50 -32.74 18.70
C PHE A 119 9.51 -31.94 19.52
N GLY A 120 9.14 -31.48 20.72
CA GLY A 120 10.03 -30.80 21.65
C GLY A 120 11.23 -31.66 22.02
N GLY A 121 12.44 -31.11 21.84
CA GLY A 121 13.70 -31.77 22.18
C GLY A 121 14.21 -32.79 21.16
N LEU A 122 13.48 -33.07 20.07
CA LEU A 122 13.90 -34.06 19.08
C LEU A 122 15.01 -33.56 18.14
N ILE A 123 15.02 -32.26 17.85
CA ILE A 123 15.97 -31.64 16.93
C ILE A 123 17.05 -30.90 17.71
N TYR A 124 18.26 -31.45 17.71
CA TYR A 124 19.45 -30.87 18.31
C TYR A 124 20.70 -31.27 17.49
N SER A 125 21.74 -30.43 17.53
CA SER A 125 22.90 -30.52 16.61
C SER A 125 23.74 -31.79 16.74
N THR A 126 23.66 -32.49 17.86
CA THR A 126 24.41 -33.72 18.13
C THR A 126 23.56 -34.98 17.99
N ASN A 127 22.37 -34.90 17.40
CA ASN A 127 21.50 -36.06 17.23
C ASN A 127 22.07 -37.03 16.16
N PRO A 128 22.44 -38.27 16.53
CA PRO A 128 23.01 -39.24 15.59
C PRO A 128 22.06 -39.63 14.47
N ASP A 129 20.73 -39.61 14.69
CA ASP A 129 19.75 -40.01 13.69
C ASP A 129 19.65 -39.03 12.51
N LEU A 130 20.07 -37.77 12.74
CA LEU A 130 20.03 -36.71 11.76
C LEU A 130 21.38 -36.40 11.12
N ALA A 131 22.50 -36.91 11.67
CA ALA A 131 23.86 -36.55 11.24
C ALA A 131 24.09 -36.76 9.73
N ASP A 132 23.53 -37.82 9.15
CA ASP A 132 23.70 -38.17 7.73
C ASP A 132 22.62 -37.58 6.81
N THR A 133 21.71 -36.76 7.34
CA THR A 133 20.57 -36.23 6.57
C THR A 133 20.88 -34.91 5.87
N ALA A 134 20.14 -34.62 4.79
CA ALA A 134 20.20 -33.32 4.11
C ALA A 134 19.89 -32.13 5.05
N PHE A 135 19.15 -32.38 6.14
CA PHE A 135 18.86 -31.39 7.17
C PHE A 135 20.13 -30.94 7.93
N ALA A 136 20.97 -31.89 8.34
CA ALA A 136 22.23 -31.59 9.01
C ALA A 136 23.23 -30.92 8.06
N GLN A 137 23.31 -31.39 6.81
CA GLN A 137 24.18 -30.80 5.79
C GLN A 137 23.80 -29.35 5.46
N ALA A 138 22.51 -29.03 5.47
CA ALA A 138 21.99 -27.67 5.24
C ALA A 138 21.99 -26.78 6.50
N ASN A 139 22.47 -27.29 7.64
CA ASN A 139 22.55 -26.56 8.92
C ASN A 139 21.19 -26.02 9.41
N TYR A 140 20.11 -26.78 9.24
CA TYR A 140 18.75 -26.35 9.59
C TYR A 140 18.40 -26.48 11.08
N TRP A 141 19.36 -26.52 12.00
CA TRP A 141 19.09 -26.74 13.44
C TRP A 141 18.17 -25.69 14.09
N SER A 142 18.10 -24.48 13.53
CA SER A 142 17.16 -23.43 13.97
C SER A 142 15.69 -23.77 13.67
N MET A 143 15.44 -24.72 12.77
CA MET A 143 14.12 -25.23 12.41
C MET A 143 13.73 -26.36 13.36
N ASN A 144 13.34 -26.00 14.59
CA ASN A 144 12.97 -26.94 15.63
C ASN A 144 11.68 -26.51 16.35
N PHE A 145 11.10 -27.42 17.14
CA PHE A 145 9.97 -27.17 18.03
C PHE A 145 10.38 -27.22 19.52
N ASN A 146 11.63 -26.86 19.83
CA ASN A 146 12.12 -26.89 21.22
C ASN A 146 11.55 -25.73 22.05
N ASP A 147 11.21 -24.63 21.40
CA ASP A 147 10.54 -23.47 21.98
C ASP A 147 9.43 -23.00 21.03
N PHE A 148 8.36 -22.42 21.59
CA PHE A 148 7.24 -21.89 20.81
C PHE A 148 7.67 -20.98 19.65
N ASN A 149 8.59 -20.03 19.89
CA ASN A 149 9.05 -19.09 18.86
C ASN A 149 9.79 -19.79 17.70
N SER A 150 10.64 -20.76 18.02
CA SER A 150 11.35 -21.57 17.02
C SER A 150 10.35 -22.43 16.23
N GLY A 151 9.32 -22.95 16.89
CA GLY A 151 8.21 -23.65 16.26
C GLY A 151 7.43 -22.78 15.29
N MET A 152 7.16 -21.51 15.65
CA MET A 152 6.48 -20.55 14.76
C MET A 152 7.29 -20.27 13.49
N VAL A 153 8.62 -20.10 13.61
CA VAL A 153 9.51 -19.95 12.45
C VAL A 153 9.49 -21.21 11.59
N THR A 154 9.53 -22.39 12.22
CA THR A 154 9.49 -23.68 11.51
C THR A 154 8.18 -23.85 10.72
N LEU A 155 7.03 -23.55 11.34
CA LEU A 155 5.72 -23.57 10.68
C LEU A 155 5.64 -22.56 9.54
N PHE A 156 6.23 -21.37 9.71
CA PHE A 156 6.30 -20.37 8.65
C PHE A 156 7.06 -20.87 7.43
N VAL A 157 8.23 -21.50 7.60
CA VAL A 157 9.00 -22.03 6.48
C VAL A 157 8.28 -23.21 5.81
N ILE A 158 7.61 -24.07 6.59
CA ILE A 158 6.78 -25.15 6.03
C ILE A 158 5.59 -24.58 5.25
N MET A 159 4.97 -23.50 5.72
CA MET A 159 3.92 -22.75 5.01
C MET A 159 4.44 -22.13 3.70
N VAL A 160 5.67 -21.63 3.67
CA VAL A 160 6.26 -21.10 2.42
C VAL A 160 6.57 -22.21 1.40
N VAL A 161 6.51 -23.49 1.81
CA VAL A 161 6.75 -24.67 0.95
C VAL A 161 8.15 -24.66 0.33
N ASN A 162 9.12 -24.02 1.00
CA ASN A 162 10.52 -24.03 0.57
C ASN A 162 11.33 -25.03 1.40
N ASN A 163 11.96 -26.02 0.75
CA ASN A 163 12.71 -27.10 1.39
C ASN A 163 11.95 -27.84 2.50
N TRP A 164 10.62 -27.75 2.54
CA TRP A 164 9.76 -28.32 3.56
C TRP A 164 9.90 -29.85 3.67
N PHE A 165 10.15 -30.54 2.55
CA PHE A 165 10.35 -31.99 2.54
C PHE A 165 11.61 -32.41 3.32
N VAL A 166 12.67 -31.59 3.34
CA VAL A 166 13.89 -31.85 4.11
C VAL A 166 13.60 -31.75 5.60
N ILE A 167 12.88 -30.70 5.99
CA ILE A 167 12.52 -30.43 7.39
C ILE A 167 11.55 -31.49 7.92
N THR A 168 10.49 -31.79 7.16
CA THR A 168 9.50 -32.80 7.56
C THR A 168 10.08 -34.21 7.61
N ALA A 169 10.96 -34.58 6.66
CA ALA A 169 11.67 -35.86 6.69
C ALA A 169 12.57 -35.98 7.92
N ALA A 170 13.25 -34.90 8.32
CA ALA A 170 14.04 -34.84 9.54
C ALA A 170 13.20 -35.11 10.79
N PHE A 171 12.02 -34.48 10.91
CA PHE A 171 11.11 -34.72 12.03
C PHE A 171 10.53 -36.14 12.05
N ILE A 172 10.13 -36.69 10.90
CA ILE A 172 9.63 -38.06 10.81
C ILE A 172 10.71 -39.06 11.23
N ARG A 173 11.96 -38.82 10.83
CA ARG A 173 13.10 -39.65 11.22
C ARG A 173 13.41 -39.53 12.71
N ALA A 174 13.46 -38.31 13.24
CA ALA A 174 13.74 -38.04 14.65
C ALA A 174 12.64 -38.57 15.59
N ALA A 175 11.38 -38.52 15.17
CA ALA A 175 10.25 -39.05 15.94
C ALA A 175 10.13 -40.57 15.86
N GLY A 176 10.83 -41.23 14.93
CA GLY A 176 10.79 -42.68 14.73
C GLY A 176 9.43 -43.27 14.33
N THR A 177 8.43 -42.42 14.03
CA THR A 177 7.04 -42.85 13.78
C THR A 177 6.47 -42.21 12.52
N ARG A 178 5.75 -43.02 11.72
CA ARG A 178 5.07 -42.54 10.50
C ARG A 178 3.90 -41.60 10.81
N TRP A 179 3.36 -41.65 12.03
CA TRP A 179 2.30 -40.75 12.50
C TRP A 179 2.75 -39.29 12.57
N ALA A 180 4.05 -39.01 12.72
CA ALA A 180 4.61 -37.67 12.60
C ALA A 180 4.30 -37.02 11.24
N ALA A 181 4.23 -37.81 10.16
CA ALA A 181 3.87 -37.29 8.84
C ALA A 181 2.43 -36.74 8.80
N ALA A 182 1.51 -37.31 9.58
CA ALA A 182 0.12 -36.86 9.62
C ALA A 182 -0.01 -35.43 10.16
N PHE A 183 0.84 -35.04 11.11
CA PHE A 183 0.92 -33.65 11.59
C PHE A 183 1.24 -32.68 10.46
N PHE A 184 2.31 -32.94 9.70
CA PHE A 184 2.74 -32.05 8.61
C PHE A 184 1.77 -32.05 7.42
N VAL A 185 1.21 -33.21 7.08
CA VAL A 185 0.19 -33.32 6.01
C VAL A 185 -1.07 -32.56 6.39
N SER A 186 -1.56 -32.71 7.64
CA SER A 186 -2.75 -31.97 8.10
C SER A 186 -2.52 -30.45 8.12
N PHE A 187 -1.35 -30.00 8.57
CA PHE A 187 -0.97 -28.58 8.52
C PHE A 187 -0.95 -28.06 7.08
N TYR A 188 -0.35 -28.81 6.15
CA TYR A 188 -0.29 -28.44 4.75
C TYR A 188 -1.69 -28.30 4.12
N LEU A 189 -2.59 -29.25 4.41
CA LEU A 189 -3.96 -29.19 3.90
C LEU A 189 -4.73 -27.98 4.46
N LEU A 190 -4.65 -27.73 5.77
CA LEU A 190 -5.39 -26.62 6.38
C LEU A 190 -4.82 -25.27 5.97
N VAL A 191 -3.50 -25.08 6.03
CA VAL A 191 -2.90 -23.77 5.78
C VAL A 191 -2.72 -23.50 4.29
N ASN A 192 -2.04 -24.38 3.57
CA ASN A 192 -1.69 -24.11 2.17
C ASN A 192 -2.87 -24.35 1.22
N MET A 193 -3.60 -25.46 1.39
CA MET A 193 -4.68 -25.80 0.47
C MET A 193 -5.98 -25.06 0.75
N ILE A 194 -6.27 -24.73 2.02
CA ILE A 194 -7.52 -24.05 2.39
C ILE A 194 -7.26 -22.57 2.65
N VAL A 195 -6.52 -22.22 3.71
CA VAL A 195 -6.42 -20.83 4.16
C VAL A 195 -5.73 -19.92 3.14
N LEU A 196 -4.58 -20.31 2.59
CA LEU A 196 -3.88 -19.50 1.59
C LEU A 196 -4.67 -19.38 0.29
N ASN A 197 -5.38 -20.42 -0.12
CA ASN A 197 -6.23 -20.35 -1.31
C ASN A 197 -7.45 -19.44 -1.10
N ILE A 198 -8.08 -19.45 0.08
CA ILE A 198 -9.13 -18.49 0.45
C ILE A 198 -8.57 -17.07 0.47
N LEU A 199 -7.37 -16.88 1.03
CA LEU A 199 -6.70 -15.58 1.05
C LEU A 199 -6.43 -15.08 -0.38
N MET A 200 -5.93 -15.93 -1.27
CA MET A 200 -5.71 -15.61 -2.67
C MET A 200 -7.01 -15.25 -3.40
N ALA A 201 -8.09 -15.99 -3.17
CA ALA A 201 -9.40 -15.65 -3.73
C ALA A 201 -9.84 -14.25 -3.28
N LEU A 202 -9.68 -13.93 -2.01
CA LEU A 202 -10.03 -12.62 -1.46
C LEU A 202 -9.14 -11.49 -1.99
N ILE A 203 -7.85 -11.76 -2.22
CA ILE A 203 -6.93 -10.81 -2.86
C ILE A 203 -7.44 -10.45 -4.25
N ILE A 204 -7.82 -11.45 -5.05
CA ILE A 204 -8.32 -11.25 -6.40
C ILE A 204 -9.63 -10.47 -6.38
N ASP A 205 -10.55 -10.83 -5.50
CA ASP A 205 -11.88 -10.21 -5.42
C ASP A 205 -11.79 -8.71 -5.10
N CYS A 206 -10.92 -8.35 -4.15
CA CYS A 206 -10.74 -6.94 -3.83
C CYS A 206 -9.85 -6.21 -4.84
N SER A 207 -8.84 -6.84 -5.45
CA SER A 207 -8.14 -6.23 -6.58
C SER A 207 -9.10 -5.92 -7.74
N ALA A 208 -10.07 -6.79 -8.02
CA ALA A 208 -11.11 -6.55 -9.03
C ALA A 208 -12.05 -5.40 -8.63
N THR A 209 -12.53 -5.39 -7.38
CA THR A 209 -13.40 -4.31 -6.86
C THR A 209 -12.72 -2.94 -6.99
N VAL A 210 -11.45 -2.89 -6.62
CA VAL A 210 -10.73 -1.62 -6.63
C VAL A 210 -10.37 -1.17 -8.05
N GLN A 211 -10.06 -2.10 -8.94
CA GLN A 211 -9.88 -1.77 -10.35
C GLN A 211 -11.15 -1.13 -10.95
N GLN A 212 -12.33 -1.64 -10.60
CA GLN A 212 -13.61 -1.06 -11.01
C GLN A 212 -13.83 0.35 -10.47
N GLU A 213 -13.48 0.62 -9.20
CA GLU A 213 -13.59 1.97 -8.61
C GLU A 213 -12.70 3.00 -9.33
N LEU A 214 -11.49 2.60 -9.75
CA LEU A 214 -10.59 3.49 -10.50
C LEU A 214 -11.10 3.77 -11.91
N GLU A 215 -11.70 2.77 -12.57
CA GLU A 215 -12.32 2.93 -13.89
C GLU A 215 -13.51 3.89 -13.80
N GLN A 216 -14.34 3.77 -12.76
CA GLN A 216 -15.44 4.70 -12.49
C GLN A 216 -14.97 6.13 -12.22
N GLU A 217 -13.94 6.33 -11.39
CA GLU A 217 -13.36 7.66 -11.15
C GLU A 217 -12.83 8.28 -12.46
N ALA A 218 -12.24 7.49 -13.35
CA ALA A 218 -11.76 7.97 -14.65
C ALA A 218 -12.90 8.33 -15.62
N GLU A 219 -14.00 7.57 -15.62
CA GLU A 219 -15.20 7.87 -16.41
C GLU A 219 -15.90 9.15 -15.94
N GLU A 220 -16.00 9.36 -14.62
CA GLU A 220 -16.56 10.59 -14.02
C GLU A 220 -15.70 11.82 -14.35
N GLU A 221 -14.36 11.71 -14.32
CA GLU A 221 -13.46 12.79 -14.76
C GLU A 221 -13.64 13.11 -16.25
N GLU A 222 -13.86 12.10 -17.10
CA GLU A 222 -14.15 12.32 -18.52
C GLU A 222 -15.50 12.98 -18.76
N ASP A 223 -16.54 12.64 -18.00
CA ASP A 223 -17.90 13.19 -18.17
C ASP A 223 -17.99 14.65 -17.70
N VAL A 224 -17.33 14.99 -16.57
CA VAL A 224 -17.19 16.39 -16.12
C VAL A 224 -16.44 17.25 -17.14
N THR A 225 -15.53 16.66 -17.90
CA THR A 225 -14.82 17.35 -18.99
C THR A 225 -15.67 17.47 -20.27
N LYS A 226 -16.75 16.67 -20.40
CA LYS A 226 -17.62 16.61 -21.58
C LYS A 226 -18.96 17.36 -21.42
N GLU A 227 -19.36 17.78 -20.23
CA GLU A 227 -20.50 18.72 -20.07
C GLU A 227 -20.18 20.14 -20.60
N PRO A 228 -21.15 20.82 -21.24
CA PRO A 228 -20.90 21.45 -22.53
C PRO A 228 -20.47 22.92 -22.44
N SER A 229 -19.34 23.24 -23.05
CA SER A 229 -19.14 24.52 -23.73
C SER A 229 -20.03 24.58 -24.98
N SER A 230 -21.36 24.68 -24.85
CA SER A 230 -22.23 25.00 -26.01
C SER A 230 -23.61 25.63 -25.72
N SER A 231 -23.95 25.99 -24.49
CA SER A 231 -25.03 26.98 -24.26
C SER A 231 -24.41 28.32 -23.85
N THR A 232 -23.91 29.08 -24.81
CA THR A 232 -23.65 30.51 -24.62
C THR A 232 -25.00 31.15 -24.34
N ILE A 233 -25.29 31.43 -23.06
CA ILE A 233 -26.42 32.27 -22.67
C ILE A 233 -26.07 33.68 -23.16
N GLU A 234 -26.56 34.02 -24.36
CA GLU A 234 -26.45 35.35 -24.90
C GLU A 234 -27.51 36.22 -24.23
N TYR A 235 -27.11 36.97 -23.21
CA TYR A 235 -27.98 37.96 -22.58
C TYR A 235 -28.29 39.03 -23.63
N ASP A 236 -29.58 39.26 -23.90
CA ASP A 236 -30.02 40.33 -24.79
C ASP A 236 -29.80 41.68 -24.09
N TYR A 237 -28.59 42.22 -24.24
CA TYR A 237 -28.16 43.45 -23.59
C TYR A 237 -29.05 44.63 -23.98
N GLU A 238 -29.63 44.65 -25.18
CA GLU A 238 -30.57 45.70 -25.60
C GLU A 238 -31.86 45.64 -24.77
N ALA A 239 -32.41 44.45 -24.51
CA ALA A 239 -33.62 44.31 -23.70
C ALA A 239 -33.39 44.71 -22.23
N VAL A 240 -32.21 44.41 -21.68
CA VAL A 240 -31.81 44.76 -20.31
C VAL A 240 -31.52 46.26 -20.19
N LEU A 241 -30.76 46.84 -21.12
CA LEU A 241 -30.48 48.29 -21.14
C LEU A 241 -31.75 49.11 -21.34
N ARG A 242 -32.67 48.67 -22.21
CA ARG A 242 -33.93 49.38 -22.48
C ARG A 242 -34.90 49.34 -21.30
N ARG A 243 -34.80 48.34 -20.42
CA ARG A 243 -35.58 48.26 -19.16
C ARG A 243 -34.90 49.01 -18.01
N LEU A 244 -33.58 48.97 -17.88
CA LEU A 244 -32.83 49.76 -16.88
C LEU A 244 -32.88 51.27 -17.12
N LEU A 245 -33.00 51.70 -18.39
CA LEU A 245 -33.06 53.13 -18.74
C LEU A 245 -34.47 53.73 -18.71
N LEU A 246 -35.52 52.93 -18.46
CA LEU A 246 -36.91 53.41 -18.58
C LEU A 246 -37.84 53.24 -17.38
N GLU A 247 -37.44 52.70 -16.23
CA GLU A 247 -38.30 52.79 -15.04
C GLU A 247 -37.48 52.72 -13.74
N ASP A 248 -37.54 53.82 -12.98
CA ASP A 248 -37.34 53.86 -11.53
C ASP A 248 -38.48 53.06 -10.89
N GLU A 249 -38.19 51.89 -10.34
CA GLU A 249 -38.71 51.35 -9.07
C GLU A 249 -38.38 49.84 -8.99
N ASP A 250 -37.73 49.48 -7.87
CA ASP A 250 -37.55 48.18 -7.24
C ASP A 250 -38.13 46.93 -7.95
N LEU A 251 -37.31 45.90 -8.26
CA LEU A 251 -37.51 44.48 -7.87
C LEU A 251 -36.63 43.42 -8.59
N ASP A 252 -36.31 42.38 -7.80
CA ASP A 252 -35.98 40.96 -8.02
C ASP A 252 -35.39 40.45 -9.35
N VAL A 253 -34.18 39.88 -9.23
CA VAL A 253 -33.33 39.30 -10.29
C VAL A 253 -33.89 37.99 -10.88
N GLU A 254 -34.99 37.45 -10.36
CA GLU A 254 -35.42 36.06 -10.61
C GLU A 254 -36.29 35.85 -11.87
N GLN A 255 -36.57 36.89 -12.67
CA GLN A 255 -37.42 36.80 -13.88
C GLN A 255 -36.81 37.41 -15.15
N LEU A 256 -35.55 37.08 -15.45
CA LEU A 256 -34.92 37.45 -16.72
C LEU A 256 -35.39 36.54 -17.88
N PRO A 257 -35.79 37.09 -19.06
CA PRO A 257 -36.18 36.27 -20.20
C PRO A 257 -34.94 35.65 -20.87
N VAL A 258 -34.73 34.35 -20.63
CA VAL A 258 -33.65 33.57 -21.27
C VAL A 258 -34.09 33.20 -22.69
N ARG A 259 -33.32 33.60 -23.71
CA ARG A 259 -33.46 33.04 -25.06
C ARG A 259 -32.40 31.96 -25.27
N ILE A 260 -32.85 30.72 -25.44
CA ILE A 260 -32.00 29.60 -25.82
C ILE A 260 -31.97 29.55 -27.35
N SER A 261 -30.84 29.90 -27.96
CA SER A 261 -30.62 29.72 -29.39
C SER A 261 -29.86 28.42 -29.64
N ALA A 262 -30.52 27.43 -30.24
CA ALA A 262 -29.86 26.22 -30.70
C ALA A 262 -29.08 26.53 -31.99
N ALA A 263 -27.77 26.76 -31.89
CA ALA A 263 -26.91 26.87 -33.06
C ALA A 263 -26.87 25.53 -33.80
N LYS A 264 -27.49 25.49 -34.97
CA LYS A 264 -27.52 24.32 -35.86
C LYS A 264 -26.11 24.06 -36.37
N THR A 265 -25.51 22.93 -35.98
CA THR A 265 -24.24 22.43 -36.50
C THR A 265 -24.37 22.23 -38.01
N GLN A 266 -23.71 23.10 -38.78
CA GLN A 266 -23.71 23.02 -40.24
C GLN A 266 -22.66 21.99 -40.68
N ASP A 267 -23.18 20.97 -41.35
CA ASP A 267 -22.51 19.85 -42.01
C ASP A 267 -21.19 20.24 -42.72
N TYR A 268 -20.09 19.57 -42.34
CA TYR A 268 -18.84 19.53 -43.12
C TYR A 268 -18.36 18.09 -43.29
N GLY A 269 -19.26 17.20 -43.69
CA GLY A 269 -18.91 15.90 -44.26
C GLY A 269 -18.53 15.99 -45.74
N SER A 270 -17.40 16.61 -46.13
CA SER A 270 -16.79 16.35 -47.46
C SER A 270 -15.41 17.00 -47.67
N THR A 271 -14.33 16.49 -47.06
CA THR A 271 -12.94 16.81 -47.52
C THR A 271 -11.90 15.70 -47.30
N LYS A 272 -12.28 14.49 -46.86
CA LYS A 272 -11.34 13.34 -46.78
C LYS A 272 -11.46 12.31 -47.92
N ALA A 273 -12.36 12.51 -48.88
CA ALA A 273 -12.50 11.63 -50.06
C ALA A 273 -11.70 12.08 -51.30
N LEU A 274 -11.06 13.25 -51.28
CA LEU A 274 -10.32 13.79 -52.44
C LEU A 274 -8.78 13.71 -52.33
N ALA A 275 -8.22 13.22 -51.22
CA ALA A 275 -6.78 13.05 -51.06
C ALA A 275 -6.26 11.63 -51.42
N LYS A 276 -7.13 10.67 -51.74
CA LYS A 276 -6.75 9.27 -52.06
C LYS A 276 -6.95 8.86 -53.53
N LYS A 277 -7.21 9.81 -54.44
CA LYS A 277 -7.42 9.53 -55.89
C LYS A 277 -6.48 10.30 -56.83
N ARG A 278 -5.31 10.72 -56.34
CA ARG A 278 -4.23 11.32 -57.16
C ARG A 278 -2.88 10.60 -57.07
N ALA A 279 -2.87 9.39 -56.51
CA ALA A 279 -1.69 8.51 -56.46
C ALA A 279 -2.06 7.10 -56.94
N SER A 280 -2.46 6.98 -58.22
CA SER A 280 -2.43 5.74 -59.02
C SER A 280 -3.27 5.93 -60.29
N VAL A 281 -2.67 6.26 -61.43
CA VAL A 281 -2.81 5.52 -62.70
C VAL A 281 -1.62 5.94 -63.60
N PRO A 282 -1.31 5.14 -64.62
CA PRO A 282 -0.06 4.43 -64.85
C PRO A 282 1.12 5.27 -65.40
#